data_AF-A0A3D5XSZ4-F1
#
_entry.id   AF-A0A3D5XSZ4-F1
#
_cell.length_a   1.000
_cell.length_b   1.000
_cell.length_c   1.000
_cell.angle_alpha   90.00
_cell.angle_beta   90.00
_cell.angle_gamma   90.00
#
_symmetry.space_group_name_H-M   'P 1'
#
loop_
_entity.id
_entity.type
_entity.pdbx_description
1 polymer ?
#
loop_
_entity_poly.entity_id
_entity_poly.type
_entity_poly.pdbx_seq_one_letter_code
_entity_poly.pdbx_strand_id
1 'polypeptide(L)'
;MIGFIGAMDEEIAELVKLMSEVKHPRVITCHIGSGSSLCAVNDGVCVATSMGLTPLGGVMMGTRTGDIDPSVMFFACQEEGKDVKEMYQIFNKKSGLLGISGVSNDTR
;
A
#
# COMPACT_ATOMS: atom_id res chain seq x y z
N MET A 1 9.99 -4.21 10.18
CA MET A 1 9.77 -4.04 8.73
C MET A 1 10.73 -2.94 8.28
N ILE A 2 11.64 -3.20 7.33
CA ILE A 2 12.44 -2.14 6.70
C ILE A 2 11.51 -1.45 5.70
N GLY A 3 10.50 -0.77 6.25
CA GLY A 3 9.42 -0.18 5.48
C GLY A 3 9.83 1.21 5.06
N PHE A 4 9.59 1.54 3.81
CA PHE A 4 9.35 2.91 3.42
C PHE A 4 8.20 3.36 4.33
N ILE A 5 8.49 4.08 5.42
CA ILE A 5 7.43 4.83 6.07
C ILE A 5 7.02 5.80 4.99
N GLY A 6 5.81 5.63 4.44
CA GLY A 6 5.32 6.57 3.46
C GLY A 6 5.43 7.94 4.11
N ALA A 7 6.19 8.86 3.52
CA ALA A 7 6.35 10.20 4.09
C ALA A 7 4.98 10.82 4.45
N MET A 8 3.94 10.48 3.67
CA MET A 8 2.55 10.81 3.99
C MET A 8 1.98 10.16 5.27
N ASP A 9 2.28 8.89 5.58
CA ASP A 9 1.82 8.25 6.81
C ASP A 9 2.44 8.93 8.05
N GLU A 10 3.70 9.37 7.94
CA GLU A 10 4.38 10.19 8.94
C GLU A 10 3.73 11.56 9.12
N GLU A 11 3.49 12.28 8.02
CA GLU A 11 2.80 13.58 8.04
C GLU A 11 1.38 13.47 8.63
N ILE A 12 0.62 12.41 8.27
CA ILE A 12 -0.72 12.17 8.81
C ILE A 12 -0.63 11.85 10.31
N ALA A 13 0.37 11.09 10.76
CA ALA A 13 0.57 10.81 12.17
C ALA A 13 0.82 12.10 12.98
N GLU A 14 1.65 13.01 12.47
CA GLU A 14 1.85 14.31 13.12
C GLU A 14 0.56 15.13 13.20
N LEU A 15 -0.27 15.09 12.14
CA LEU A 15 -1.55 15.78 12.12
C LEU A 15 -2.54 15.24 13.16
N VAL A 16 -2.53 13.93 13.42
CA VAL A 16 -3.34 13.31 14.50
C VAL A 16 -3.00 13.92 15.86
N LYS A 17 -1.74 14.28 16.10
CA LYS A 17 -1.32 14.94 17.35
C LYS A 17 -1.92 16.34 17.51
N LEU A 18 -2.07 17.07 16.41
CA LEU A 18 -2.59 18.43 16.38
C LEU A 18 -4.12 18.48 16.44
N MET A 19 -4.78 17.47 15.85
CA MET A 19 -6.25 17.43 15.74
C MET A 19 -6.96 16.69 16.87
N SER A 20 -6.24 15.85 17.63
CA SER A 20 -6.86 15.04 18.68
C SER A 20 -7.06 15.83 19.97
N GLU A 21 -8.30 15.95 20.41
CA GLU A 21 -8.65 16.41 21.77
C GLU A 21 -8.38 15.33 22.84
N VAL A 22 -8.14 14.08 22.41
CA VAL A 22 -7.83 12.96 23.29
C VAL A 22 -6.37 13.00 23.71
N LYS A 23 -6.13 12.96 25.02
CA LYS A 23 -4.79 12.76 25.59
C LYS A 23 -4.32 11.33 25.28
N HIS A 24 -3.18 11.23 24.61
CA HIS A 24 -2.59 9.97 24.12
C HIS A 24 -3.44 9.21 23.07
N PRO A 25 -3.62 9.77 21.86
CA PRO A 25 -4.48 9.17 20.84
C PRO A 25 -3.89 7.89 20.24
N ARG A 26 -4.74 6.88 20.08
CA ARG A 26 -4.46 5.64 19.33
C ARG A 26 -5.42 5.56 18.15
N VAL A 27 -4.90 5.75 16.95
CA VAL A 27 -5.69 5.92 15.73
C VAL A 27 -5.18 4.99 14.64
N ILE A 28 -6.08 4.42 13.85
CA ILE A 28 -5.73 3.80 12.57
C ILE A 28 -6.12 4.78 11.48
N THR A 29 -5.16 5.18 10.66
CA THR A 29 -5.36 6.08 9.53
C THR A 29 -5.46 5.25 8.26
N CYS A 30 -6.44 5.60 7.41
CA CYS A 30 -6.65 4.95 6.13
C CYS A 30 -6.46 6.00 5.03
N HIS A 31 -5.29 6.02 4.41
CA HIS A 31 -5.07 6.83 3.23
C HIS A 31 -5.57 6.05 2.02
N ILE A 32 -6.66 6.52 1.40
CA ILE A 32 -7.28 5.86 0.25
C ILE A 32 -7.21 6.79 -0.96
N GLY A 33 -6.46 6.36 -1.97
CA GLY A 33 -6.19 7.13 -3.17
C GLY A 33 -5.53 6.28 -4.26
N SER A 34 -4.84 6.92 -5.20
CA SER A 34 -4.11 6.22 -6.27
C SER A 34 -3.02 5.29 -5.72
N GLY A 35 -2.39 5.69 -4.61
CA GLY A 35 -1.74 4.81 -3.65
C GLY A 35 -2.56 4.77 -2.37
N SER A 36 -2.67 3.60 -1.74
CA SER A 36 -3.43 3.43 -0.50
C SER A 36 -2.59 2.77 0.58
N SER A 37 -2.68 3.26 1.81
CA SER A 37 -1.96 2.75 2.98
C SER A 37 -2.83 2.77 4.23
N LEU A 38 -2.52 1.88 5.17
CA LEU A 38 -3.06 1.88 6.52
C LEU A 38 -1.89 2.14 7.47
N CYS A 39 -1.97 3.15 8.33
CA CYS A 39 -0.98 3.37 9.39
C CYS A 39 -1.63 3.29 10.77
N ALA A 40 -0.97 2.57 11.67
CA ALA A 40 -1.26 2.60 13.09
C ALA A 40 -0.47 3.74 13.72
N VAL A 41 -1.19 4.68 14.34
CA VAL A 41 -0.64 5.86 14.98
C VAL A 41 -0.86 5.77 16.49
N ASN A 42 0.22 5.97 17.24
CA ASN A 42 0.20 6.06 18.70
C ASN A 42 0.85 7.37 19.12
N ASP A 43 0.11 8.24 19.79
CA ASP A 43 0.57 9.56 20.27
C ASP A 43 1.16 10.47 19.18
N GLY A 44 0.59 10.36 17.97
CA GLY A 44 1.04 11.11 16.80
C GLY A 44 2.30 10.56 16.14
N VAL A 45 2.69 9.32 16.46
CA VAL A 45 3.81 8.62 15.84
C VAL A 45 3.28 7.41 15.09
N CYS A 46 3.67 7.24 13.81
CA CYS A 46 3.34 6.02 13.07
C CYS A 46 4.17 4.86 13.63
N VAL A 47 3.50 3.86 14.21
CA VAL A 47 4.15 2.68 14.81
C VAL A 47 4.17 1.47 13.87
N ALA A 48 3.25 1.43 12.90
CA ALA A 48 3.22 0.43 11.85
C ALA A 48 2.50 1.00 10.62
N THR A 49 2.93 0.60 9.43
CA THR A 49 2.23 0.90 8.17
C THR A 49 2.04 -0.40 7.39
N SER A 50 1.01 -0.44 6.54
CA SER A 50 0.78 -1.55 5.62
C SER A 50 1.82 -1.61 4.51
N MET A 51 2.45 -0.48 4.14
CA MET A 51 3.46 -0.48 3.08
C MET A 51 4.77 -1.09 3.55
N GLY A 52 5.43 -1.80 2.64
CA GLY A 52 6.73 -2.45 2.91
C GLY A 52 7.92 -1.60 2.44
N LEU A 53 8.95 -2.28 1.96
CA LEU A 53 10.13 -1.64 1.34
C LEU A 53 9.74 -0.74 0.16
N THR A 54 8.68 -1.10 -0.56
CA THR A 54 8.13 -0.33 -1.67
C THR A 54 6.63 -0.10 -1.45
N PRO A 55 6.03 0.90 -2.12
CA PRO A 55 4.59 1.12 -2.12
C PRO A 55 3.77 0.02 -2.82
N LEU A 56 4.38 -1.11 -3.21
CA LEU A 56 3.68 -2.26 -3.77
C LEU A 56 3.05 -3.13 -2.67
N GLY A 57 3.71 -3.24 -1.52
CA GLY A 57 3.19 -3.99 -0.38
C GLY A 57 2.07 -3.25 0.35
N GLY A 58 1.26 -4.01 1.08
CA GLY A 58 0.11 -3.54 1.83
C GLY A 58 -1.21 -3.79 1.14
N VAL A 59 -2.11 -2.83 1.21
CA VAL A 59 -3.46 -2.97 0.64
C VAL A 59 -3.43 -2.90 -0.89
N MET A 60 -4.39 -3.58 -1.51
CA MET A 60 -4.64 -3.47 -2.95
C MET A 60 -4.95 -2.01 -3.33
N MET A 61 -4.41 -1.55 -4.46
CA MET A 61 -4.57 -0.17 -4.94
C MET A 61 -5.20 -0.15 -6.34
N GLY A 62 -5.30 1.02 -6.97
CA GLY A 62 -5.91 1.16 -8.29
C GLY A 62 -5.24 0.31 -9.37
N THR A 63 -3.92 0.27 -9.41
CA THR A 63 -3.14 -0.48 -10.42
C THR A 63 -2.09 -1.42 -9.84
N ARG A 64 -1.98 -1.48 -8.51
CA ARG A 64 -0.99 -2.29 -7.78
C ARG A 64 -1.65 -3.47 -7.09
N THR A 65 -0.94 -4.60 -7.04
CA THR A 65 -1.42 -5.81 -6.38
C THR A 65 -1.74 -5.60 -4.91
N GLY A 66 -0.91 -4.86 -4.18
CA GLY A 66 -0.84 -5.01 -2.73
C GLY A 66 -0.05 -6.26 -2.35
N ASP A 67 -0.24 -6.73 -1.12
CA ASP A 67 0.35 -7.95 -0.61
C ASP A 67 -0.16 -9.19 -1.35
N ILE A 68 0.78 -10.01 -1.76
CA ILE A 68 0.56 -11.32 -2.40
C ILE A 68 1.55 -12.32 -1.81
N ASP A 69 1.30 -13.60 -2.02
CA ASP A 69 2.26 -14.64 -1.65
C ASP A 69 3.59 -14.41 -2.40
N PRO A 70 4.76 -14.38 -1.73
CA PRO A 70 6.05 -14.15 -2.37
C PRO A 70 6.37 -15.13 -3.51
N SER A 71 5.85 -16.36 -3.46
CA SER A 71 6.04 -17.38 -4.49
C SER A 71 5.28 -17.08 -5.79
N VAL A 72 4.25 -16.21 -5.74
CA VAL A 72 3.45 -15.82 -6.93
C VAL A 72 4.31 -15.16 -7.98
N MET A 73 5.34 -14.41 -7.61
CA MET A 73 6.23 -13.78 -8.59
C MET A 73 6.89 -14.84 -9.49
N PHE A 74 7.42 -15.91 -8.89
CA PHE A 74 8.07 -16.99 -9.63
C PHE A 74 7.06 -17.75 -10.50
N PHE A 75 5.92 -18.13 -9.91
CA PHE A 75 4.86 -18.84 -10.61
C PHE A 75 4.32 -18.03 -11.80
N ALA A 76 4.00 -16.75 -11.59
CA ALA A 76 3.47 -15.88 -12.63
C ALA A 76 4.48 -15.66 -13.77
N CYS A 77 5.77 -15.48 -13.47
CA CYS A 77 6.81 -15.39 -14.51
C CYS A 77 6.85 -16.67 -15.38
N GLN A 78 6.75 -17.84 -14.74
CA GLN A 78 6.79 -19.13 -15.45
C GLN A 78 5.56 -19.34 -16.33
N GLU A 79 4.36 -19.10 -15.79
CA GLU A 79 3.10 -19.28 -16.52
C GLU A 79 2.94 -18.30 -17.68
N GLU A 80 3.34 -17.04 -17.49
CA GLU A 80 3.19 -16.00 -18.51
C GLU A 80 4.38 -15.91 -19.47
N GLY A 81 5.45 -16.67 -19.24
CA GLY A 81 6.68 -16.60 -20.01
C GLY A 81 7.35 -15.21 -19.97
N LYS A 82 7.16 -14.48 -18.87
CA LYS A 82 7.62 -13.10 -18.68
C LYS A 82 8.83 -13.05 -17.76
N ASP A 83 9.71 -12.09 -18.01
CA ASP A 83 10.82 -11.85 -17.10
C ASP A 83 10.37 -11.14 -15.81
N VAL A 84 11.28 -11.10 -14.84
CA VAL A 84 11.03 -10.50 -13.52
C VAL A 84 10.67 -9.01 -13.64
N LYS A 85 11.25 -8.28 -14.60
CA LYS A 85 11.02 -6.85 -14.77
C LYS A 85 9.66 -6.59 -15.38
N GLU A 86 9.25 -7.39 -16.36
CA GLU A 86 7.92 -7.35 -16.98
C GLU A 86 6.84 -7.68 -15.95
N MET A 87 7.04 -8.72 -15.15
CA MET A 87 6.09 -9.10 -14.11
C MET A 87 6.00 -8.03 -13.01
N TYR A 88 7.13 -7.42 -12.64
CA TYR A 88 7.14 -6.30 -11.71
C TYR A 88 6.35 -5.09 -12.24
N GLN A 89 6.42 -4.81 -13.54
CA GLN A 89 5.60 -3.78 -14.18
C GLN A 89 4.12 -4.13 -14.17
N ILE A 90 3.77 -5.40 -14.40
CA ILE A 90 2.39 -5.88 -14.27
C ILE A 90 1.87 -5.62 -12.86
N PHE A 91 2.62 -6.07 -11.84
CA PHE A 91 2.22 -5.93 -10.44
C PHE A 91 2.05 -4.47 -10.01
N ASN A 92 2.76 -3.53 -10.65
CA ASN A 92 2.68 -2.11 -10.31
C ASN A 92 1.69 -1.29 -11.15
N LYS A 93 1.36 -1.72 -12.36
CA LYS A 93 0.66 -0.87 -13.35
C LYS A 93 -0.56 -1.52 -13.98
N LYS A 94 -0.68 -2.84 -13.90
CA LYS A 94 -1.74 -3.61 -14.57
C LYS A 94 -2.48 -4.56 -13.61
N SER A 95 -2.30 -4.39 -12.31
CA SER A 95 -2.93 -5.21 -11.28
C SER A 95 -3.92 -4.37 -10.47
N GLY A 96 -4.22 -4.79 -9.23
CA GLY A 96 -5.14 -4.07 -8.36
C GLY A 96 -6.54 -3.99 -8.92
N LEU A 97 -7.24 -2.89 -8.64
CA LEU A 97 -8.61 -2.68 -9.12
C LEU A 97 -8.72 -2.73 -10.66
N LEU A 98 -7.72 -2.20 -11.37
CA LEU A 98 -7.67 -2.27 -12.84
C LEU A 98 -7.59 -3.72 -13.32
N GLY A 99 -6.70 -4.51 -12.70
CA GLY A 99 -6.50 -5.92 -13.06
C GLY A 99 -7.72 -6.79 -12.76
N ILE A 100 -8.45 -6.49 -11.68
CA ILE A 100 -9.64 -7.25 -11.27
C ILE A 100 -10.88 -6.81 -12.03
N SER A 101 -11.11 -5.51 -12.17
CA SER A 101 -12.29 -4.98 -12.86
C SER A 101 -12.20 -5.16 -14.37
N GLY A 102 -10.99 -5.13 -14.94
CA GLY A 102 -10.77 -5.09 -16.39
C GLY A 102 -11.24 -3.80 -17.07
N VAL A 103 -11.73 -2.82 -16.29
CA VAL A 103 -12.36 -1.60 -16.81
C VAL A 103 -11.54 -0.37 -16.43
N SER A 104 -11.33 -0.13 -15.13
CA SER A 104 -10.72 1.10 -14.64
C SER A 104 -9.97 0.88 -13.33
N ASN A 105 -9.00 1.76 -13.07
CA ASN A 105 -8.34 1.89 -11.76
C ASN A 105 -9.10 2.86 -10.82
N ASP A 106 -10.18 3.47 -11.29
CA ASP A 106 -11.03 4.38 -10.53
C ASP A 106 -12.01 3.60 -9.65
N THR A 107 -12.23 4.09 -8.43
CA THR A 107 -13.14 3.50 -7.44
C THR A 107 -14.56 4.07 -7.52
N ARG A 108 -14.79 5.07 -8.39
CA ARG A 108 -16.09 5.73 -8.60
C ARG A 108 -16.97 5.03 -9.62
#